data_AF-A0A7J0AG94-F1
#
_entry.id   AF-A0A7J0AG94-F1
#
_cell.length_a   1.000
_cell.length_b   1.000
_cell.length_c   1.000
_cell.angle_alpha   90.00
_cell.angle_beta   90.00
_cell.angle_gamma   90.00
#
_symmetry.space_group_name_H-M   'P 1'
#
loop_
_entity.id
_entity.type
_entity.pdbx_description
1 polymer ?
#
loop_
_entity_poly.entity_id
_entity_poly.type
_entity_poly.pdbx_seq_one_letter_code
_entity_poly.pdbx_strand_id
1 'polypeptide(L)'
;MKKLLLTLLGTIALTSTANAVEPITADFSTWETTTISTTETTATVDGVKYGFLGANINKGYNDAPNYLFIQGKKQKEPKAYVTFTLPFDCSKIVLTTTAGNSTNNKNTVDFYAGETAIEQGKAVNKQNVEFTFSVPSENASAGTVYKIQTATTQYNQQIASIKFYPVTNDPSLEADTKELAFAVGMNGKQTKTVKLLAANLTDVITVSSTSNITTEKASYTVEEASEGIDITFTGNKGSEGESNSTITFSCNGITAEVSVTAYTASASGETETDPLTVSDVLAMNSINGNVFYVKGVIGDKGCKNALNGMVTEADAPSASNLIFKEGEKMIGVGLSIAETKAELNIVDNPQNIGREVIVKGNLENYFGGPGVKQTEFVKYLSEPVSGIEEVGADENAPVEYFNLQGVRVANPSAGIYVRRQGSKVEKVYIK
;
A
#
# COMPACT_ATOMS: atom_id res chain seq x y z
N MET A 1 -37.39 -1.42 15.38
CA MET A 1 -37.43 -0.03 14.90
C MET A 1 -37.20 0.89 16.09
N LYS A 2 -35.96 1.38 16.27
CA LYS A 2 -35.65 2.34 17.35
C LYS A 2 -35.99 3.74 16.84
N LYS A 3 -37.01 4.37 17.43
CA LYS A 3 -37.45 5.71 17.03
C LYS A 3 -36.45 6.75 17.52
N LEU A 4 -35.97 7.60 16.61
CA LEU A 4 -35.10 8.71 16.94
C LEU A 4 -35.95 9.83 17.56
N LEU A 5 -36.01 9.91 18.90
CA LEU A 5 -36.68 11.04 19.58
C LEU A 5 -35.74 12.24 19.64
N LEU A 6 -36.10 13.31 18.93
CA LEU A 6 -35.46 14.62 19.02
C LEU A 6 -36.08 15.36 20.23
N THR A 7 -35.43 15.33 21.39
CA THR A 7 -35.97 15.95 22.63
C THR A 7 -35.08 17.04 23.20
N LEU A 8 -35.71 18.17 23.55
CA LEU A 8 -35.18 19.29 24.33
C LEU A 8 -34.93 18.85 25.78
N LEU A 9 -33.79 19.26 26.35
CA LEU A 9 -33.24 18.77 27.63
C LEU A 9 -34.20 18.87 28.83
N GLY A 10 -34.31 17.75 29.55
CA GLY A 10 -34.76 17.70 30.95
C GLY A 10 -33.91 16.68 31.72
N THR A 11 -33.09 17.16 32.65
CA THR A 11 -32.17 16.36 33.49
C THR A 11 -32.93 15.55 34.54
N ILE A 12 -32.67 14.24 34.60
CA ILE A 12 -32.98 13.40 35.76
C ILE A 12 -31.71 12.60 36.09
N ALA A 13 -31.15 12.85 37.27
CA ALA A 13 -30.07 12.06 37.84
C ALA A 13 -30.66 10.74 38.36
N LEU A 14 -30.15 9.62 37.85
CA LEU A 14 -30.40 8.30 38.39
C LEU A 14 -29.05 7.69 38.76
N THR A 15 -28.84 7.53 40.06
CA THR A 15 -27.78 6.72 40.63
C THR A 15 -28.08 5.25 40.33
N SER A 16 -27.15 4.53 39.69
CA SER A 16 -27.24 3.07 39.60
C SER A 16 -25.93 2.43 40.00
N THR A 17 -26.04 1.52 40.96
CA THR A 17 -25.04 0.60 41.47
C THR A 17 -24.41 -0.24 40.36
N ALA A 18 -23.13 -0.58 40.54
CA ALA A 18 -22.28 -1.34 39.65
C ALA A 18 -22.80 -2.76 39.36
N ASN A 19 -23.56 -2.89 38.28
CA ASN A 19 -23.55 -4.12 37.48
C ASN A 19 -22.56 -3.91 36.34
N ALA A 20 -21.86 -4.97 35.93
CA ALA A 20 -21.03 -4.93 34.73
C ALA A 20 -21.88 -4.42 33.56
N VAL A 21 -21.53 -3.24 33.04
CA VAL A 21 -22.22 -2.66 31.90
C VAL A 21 -21.82 -3.48 30.69
N GLU A 22 -22.78 -3.95 29.90
CA GLU A 22 -22.48 -4.62 28.62
C GLU A 22 -22.11 -3.58 27.56
N PRO A 23 -21.24 -3.92 26.58
CA PRO A 23 -20.95 -3.02 25.48
C PRO A 23 -22.21 -2.56 24.74
N ILE A 24 -22.35 -1.25 24.53
CA ILE A 24 -23.45 -0.69 23.73
C ILE A 24 -23.04 -0.65 22.26
N THR A 25 -23.89 -1.13 21.37
CA THR A 25 -23.67 -1.05 19.92
C THR A 25 -24.70 -0.14 19.27
N ALA A 26 -24.22 0.94 18.65
CA ALA A 26 -24.97 1.76 17.71
C ALA A 26 -24.94 1.09 16.33
N ASP A 27 -25.91 0.22 16.07
CA ASP A 27 -26.10 -0.38 14.75
C ASP A 27 -26.99 0.52 13.87
N PHE A 28 -26.35 1.27 12.97
CA PHE A 28 -27.02 2.26 12.14
C PHE A 28 -27.91 1.65 11.06
N SER A 29 -27.80 0.35 10.78
CA SER A 29 -28.72 -0.34 9.87
C SER A 29 -30.17 -0.31 10.36
N THR A 30 -30.34 -0.24 11.69
CA THR A 30 -31.64 -0.25 12.36
C THR A 30 -32.21 1.14 12.62
N TRP A 31 -31.45 2.18 12.30
CA TRP A 31 -31.82 3.58 12.53
C TRP A 31 -32.56 4.16 11.34
N GLU A 32 -33.45 5.10 11.62
CA GLU A 32 -34.14 5.88 10.57
C GLU A 32 -33.17 6.85 9.90
N THR A 33 -33.38 7.07 8.60
CA THR A 33 -32.55 8.00 7.83
C THR A 33 -32.79 9.44 8.28
N THR A 34 -31.73 10.22 8.36
CA THR A 34 -31.78 11.65 8.69
C THR A 34 -31.16 12.49 7.58
N THR A 35 -31.42 13.79 7.60
CA THR A 35 -30.82 14.75 6.66
C THR A 35 -29.57 15.38 7.25
N ILE A 36 -28.60 15.70 6.38
CA ILE A 36 -27.40 16.43 6.78
C ILE A 36 -27.78 17.84 7.26
N SER A 37 -27.21 18.25 8.39
CA SER A 37 -27.33 19.60 8.94
C SER A 37 -25.96 20.29 9.01
N THR A 38 -25.94 21.60 8.75
CA THR A 38 -24.76 22.46 8.93
C THR A 38 -24.63 22.99 10.36
N THR A 39 -25.67 22.83 11.18
CA THR A 39 -25.66 23.07 12.62
C THR A 39 -25.76 21.74 13.36
N GLU A 40 -25.20 21.67 14.57
CA GLU A 40 -25.26 20.44 15.36
C GLU A 40 -26.70 20.09 15.73
N THR A 41 -27.09 18.86 15.41
CA THR A 41 -28.35 18.24 15.83
C THR A 41 -28.04 17.14 16.83
N THR A 42 -28.95 16.85 17.75
CA THR A 42 -28.71 15.82 18.79
C THR A 42 -29.82 14.79 18.82
N ALA A 43 -29.47 13.55 19.17
CA ALA A 43 -30.42 12.47 19.39
C ALA A 43 -29.95 11.58 20.54
N THR A 44 -30.87 10.93 21.24
CA THR A 44 -30.51 9.95 22.28
C THR A 44 -31.05 8.58 21.90
N VAL A 45 -30.17 7.59 21.85
CA VAL A 45 -30.52 6.19 21.54
C VAL A 45 -29.80 5.28 22.54
N ASP A 46 -30.56 4.39 23.18
CA ASP A 46 -30.06 3.47 24.22
C ASP A 46 -29.24 4.16 25.33
N GLY A 47 -29.65 5.37 25.73
CA GLY A 47 -28.97 6.16 26.77
C GLY A 47 -27.69 6.86 26.32
N VAL A 48 -27.24 6.65 25.08
CA VAL A 48 -26.13 7.41 24.49
C VAL A 48 -26.69 8.65 23.80
N LYS A 49 -26.18 9.82 24.17
CA LYS A 49 -26.51 11.08 23.51
C LYS A 49 -25.53 11.32 22.37
N TYR A 50 -26.05 11.43 21.15
CA TYR A 50 -25.29 11.72 19.95
C TYR A 50 -25.47 13.17 19.54
N GLY A 51 -24.42 13.77 18.98
CA GLY A 51 -24.46 15.03 18.24
C GLY A 51 -23.96 14.83 16.82
N PHE A 52 -24.58 15.49 15.85
CA PHE A 52 -24.27 15.36 14.42
C PHE A 52 -24.10 16.74 13.80
N LEU A 53 -22.93 17.00 13.20
CA LEU A 53 -22.68 18.17 12.38
C LEU A 53 -22.06 17.71 11.06
N GLY A 54 -22.64 18.09 9.93
CA GLY A 54 -22.20 17.58 8.62
C GLY A 54 -22.27 16.05 8.50
N ALA A 55 -23.07 15.41 9.35
CA ALA A 55 -23.22 13.96 9.43
C ALA A 55 -24.70 13.58 9.52
N ASN A 56 -25.05 12.40 9.01
CA ASN A 56 -26.42 11.89 9.02
C ASN A 56 -26.47 10.36 8.95
N ILE A 57 -27.63 9.79 9.25
CA ILE A 57 -27.92 8.40 8.91
C ILE A 57 -28.41 8.40 7.46
N ASN A 58 -27.59 7.85 6.57
CA ASN A 58 -27.88 7.80 5.15
C ASN A 58 -28.45 6.44 4.76
N LYS A 59 -29.28 6.43 3.71
CA LYS A 59 -29.81 5.21 3.13
C LYS A 59 -28.71 4.50 2.34
N GLY A 60 -28.57 3.19 2.54
CA GLY A 60 -27.73 2.36 1.66
C GLY A 60 -28.25 2.35 0.22
N TYR A 61 -27.33 2.33 -0.74
CA TYR A 61 -27.67 2.18 -2.16
C TYR A 61 -28.00 0.71 -2.48
N ASN A 62 -28.92 0.45 -3.42
CA ASN A 62 -29.33 -0.90 -3.83
C ASN A 62 -29.72 -1.82 -2.64
N ASP A 63 -30.63 -1.35 -1.78
CA ASP A 63 -31.12 -2.08 -0.61
C ASP A 63 -30.05 -2.46 0.43
N ALA A 64 -28.85 -1.86 0.33
CA ALA A 64 -27.84 -1.96 1.38
C ALA A 64 -28.36 -1.35 2.70
N PRO A 65 -27.83 -1.81 3.85
CA PRO A 65 -28.18 -1.26 5.15
C PRO A 65 -27.94 0.25 5.25
N ASN A 66 -28.73 0.92 6.09
CA ASN A 66 -28.46 2.30 6.51
C ASN A 66 -27.11 2.39 7.24
N TYR A 67 -26.51 3.57 7.21
CA TYR A 67 -25.17 3.78 7.79
C TYR A 67 -24.99 5.24 8.21
N LEU A 68 -24.07 5.47 9.14
CA LEU A 68 -23.63 6.83 9.49
C LEU A 68 -22.69 7.35 8.42
N PHE A 69 -23.04 8.50 7.85
CA PHE A 69 -22.27 9.21 6.85
C PHE A 69 -21.69 10.49 7.45
N ILE A 70 -20.37 10.64 7.42
CA ILE A 70 -19.65 11.86 7.87
C ILE A 70 -19.06 12.56 6.65
N GLN A 71 -19.51 13.79 6.38
CA GLN A 71 -19.33 14.44 5.07
C GLN A 71 -18.02 15.24 4.94
N GLY A 72 -16.86 14.60 5.02
CA GLY A 72 -15.56 15.28 4.86
C GLY A 72 -15.37 16.00 3.52
N LYS A 73 -15.90 15.47 2.41
CA LYS A 73 -15.65 16.05 1.08
C LYS A 73 -16.32 17.41 0.84
N LYS A 74 -17.52 17.61 1.39
CA LYS A 74 -18.33 18.81 1.15
C LYS A 74 -18.38 19.75 2.36
N GLN A 75 -18.40 19.21 3.58
CA GLN A 75 -18.40 20.00 4.81
C GLN A 75 -16.95 20.23 5.27
N LYS A 76 -16.32 21.30 4.75
CA LYS A 76 -14.92 21.61 5.04
C LYS A 76 -14.73 22.31 6.38
N GLU A 77 -15.54 23.33 6.67
CA GLU A 77 -15.51 24.06 7.93
C GLU A 77 -16.92 24.51 8.36
N PRO A 78 -17.29 24.36 9.65
CA PRO A 78 -16.63 23.48 10.62
C PRO A 78 -16.65 22.03 10.10
N LYS A 79 -15.55 21.31 10.31
CA LYS A 79 -15.40 19.91 9.86
C LYS A 79 -16.54 19.04 10.37
N ALA A 80 -17.02 18.11 9.53
CA ALA A 80 -18.08 17.18 9.91
C ALA A 80 -17.65 16.24 11.06
N TYR A 81 -18.57 15.97 11.99
CA TYR A 81 -18.34 15.06 13.11
C TYR A 81 -19.61 14.38 13.60
N VAL A 82 -19.39 13.30 14.36
CA VAL A 82 -20.35 12.76 15.32
C VAL A 82 -19.75 12.87 16.73
N THR A 83 -20.53 13.35 17.69
CA THR A 83 -20.21 13.28 19.11
C THR A 83 -21.06 12.21 19.78
N PHE A 84 -20.57 11.66 20.87
CA PHE A 84 -21.34 10.76 21.72
C PHE A 84 -20.95 10.92 23.18
N THR A 85 -21.96 11.00 24.04
CA THR A 85 -21.83 11.06 25.50
C THR A 85 -22.36 9.75 26.07
N LEU A 86 -21.48 9.01 26.74
CA LEU A 86 -21.76 7.65 27.21
C LEU A 86 -22.22 7.66 28.68
N PRO A 87 -23.18 6.79 29.06
CA PRO A 87 -23.69 6.71 30.43
C PRO A 87 -22.80 5.88 31.37
N PHE A 88 -21.62 5.47 30.92
CA PHE A 88 -20.68 4.63 31.65
C PHE A 88 -19.23 5.03 31.31
N ASP A 89 -18.29 4.64 32.16
CA ASP A 89 -16.86 4.82 31.90
C ASP A 89 -16.45 3.97 30.70
N CYS A 90 -15.84 4.54 29.66
CA CYS A 90 -15.53 3.89 28.39
C CYS A 90 -14.03 3.60 28.26
N SER A 91 -13.67 2.35 27.92
CA SER A 91 -12.28 1.93 27.71
C SER A 91 -11.86 1.98 26.26
N LYS A 92 -12.76 1.63 25.33
CA LYS A 92 -12.47 1.65 23.89
C LYS A 92 -13.73 1.79 23.06
N ILE A 93 -13.53 2.27 21.84
CA ILE A 93 -14.57 2.49 20.85
C ILE A 93 -14.14 1.81 19.57
N VAL A 94 -15.03 1.03 18.98
CA VAL A 94 -14.76 0.29 17.74
C VAL A 94 -15.72 0.78 16.66
N LEU A 95 -15.16 1.34 15.59
CA LEU A 95 -15.92 1.72 14.39
C LEU A 95 -15.90 0.57 13.39
N THR A 96 -17.06 0.14 12.92
CA THR A 96 -17.15 -0.81 11.79
C THR A 96 -17.49 -0.06 10.52
N THR A 97 -16.67 -0.18 9.49
CA THR A 97 -16.88 0.47 8.18
C THR A 97 -17.85 -0.33 7.30
N THR A 98 -18.54 0.35 6.38
CA THR A 98 -19.42 -0.34 5.40
C THR A 98 -18.64 -0.95 4.23
N ALA A 99 -19.31 -1.77 3.42
CA ALA A 99 -18.79 -2.23 2.13
C ALA A 99 -18.56 -1.10 1.11
N GLY A 100 -19.19 0.06 1.28
CA GLY A 100 -19.05 1.23 0.41
C GLY A 100 -17.99 2.22 0.87
N ASN A 101 -17.31 1.95 1.99
CA ASN A 101 -16.30 2.84 2.52
C ASN A 101 -15.06 2.92 1.60
N SER A 102 -14.44 4.10 1.52
CA SER A 102 -13.28 4.31 0.65
C SER A 102 -12.05 3.60 1.20
N THR A 103 -11.33 2.88 0.34
CA THR A 103 -10.07 2.19 0.70
C THR A 103 -8.82 3.09 0.60
N ASN A 104 -9.00 4.35 0.19
CA ASN A 104 -7.89 5.29 0.04
C ASN A 104 -7.29 5.70 1.39
N ASN A 105 -5.97 5.70 1.53
CA ASN A 105 -5.26 6.03 2.76
C ASN A 105 -5.54 7.45 3.31
N LYS A 106 -6.05 8.37 2.49
CA LYS A 106 -6.48 9.71 2.93
C LYS A 106 -7.91 9.74 3.49
N ASN A 107 -8.58 8.60 3.59
CA ASN A 107 -9.85 8.47 4.30
C ASN A 107 -9.57 8.34 5.80
N THR A 108 -9.44 9.49 6.47
CA THR A 108 -8.94 9.58 7.85
C THR A 108 -9.92 10.30 8.77
N VAL A 109 -9.84 9.98 10.07
CA VAL A 109 -10.60 10.63 11.15
C VAL A 109 -9.70 11.04 12.31
N ASP A 110 -10.15 12.03 13.06
CA ASP A 110 -9.60 12.45 14.33
C ASP A 110 -10.56 12.00 15.45
N PHE A 111 -10.00 11.46 16.53
CA PHE A 111 -10.71 11.05 17.73
C PHE A 111 -10.34 11.94 18.91
N TYR A 112 -11.37 12.47 19.57
CA TYR A 112 -11.23 13.34 20.74
C TYR A 112 -12.06 12.82 21.91
N ALA A 113 -11.59 13.15 23.12
CA ALA A 113 -12.34 13.07 24.36
C ALA A 113 -12.36 14.45 25.02
N GLY A 114 -13.52 15.08 25.07
CA GLY A 114 -13.64 16.50 25.38
C GLY A 114 -12.89 17.36 24.36
N GLU A 115 -11.97 18.19 24.84
CA GLU A 115 -11.08 19.00 24.00
C GLU A 115 -9.76 18.30 23.65
N THR A 116 -9.46 17.18 24.31
CA THR A 116 -8.21 16.44 24.13
C THR A 116 -8.26 15.60 22.86
N ALA A 117 -7.27 15.78 21.97
CA ALA A 117 -7.07 14.90 20.82
C ALA A 117 -6.38 13.60 21.29
N ILE A 118 -7.07 12.47 21.14
CA ILE A 118 -6.57 11.15 21.55
C ILE A 118 -5.80 10.50 20.40
N GLU A 119 -6.34 10.57 19.20
CA GLU A 119 -5.71 10.01 18.00
C GLU A 119 -6.07 10.87 16.79
N GLN A 120 -5.08 11.33 16.03
CA GLN A 120 -5.30 12.21 14.88
C GLN A 120 -4.89 11.52 13.58
N GLY A 121 -5.66 11.76 12.52
CA GLY A 121 -5.36 11.25 11.18
C GLY A 121 -5.44 9.73 11.04
N LYS A 122 -6.15 9.01 11.93
CA LYS A 122 -6.29 7.56 11.85
C LYS A 122 -6.98 7.19 10.54
N ALA A 123 -6.35 6.34 9.73
CA ALA A 123 -6.92 5.88 8.47
C ALA A 123 -8.03 4.85 8.75
N VAL A 124 -9.24 5.17 8.31
CA VAL A 124 -10.42 4.29 8.34
C VAL A 124 -10.71 3.82 6.92
N ASN A 125 -9.70 3.23 6.26
CA ASN A 125 -9.64 3.04 4.81
C ASN A 125 -9.72 1.55 4.39
N LYS A 126 -10.55 0.77 5.06
CA LYS A 126 -10.91 -0.59 4.66
C LYS A 126 -12.43 -0.73 4.63
N GLN A 127 -12.93 -1.78 3.99
CA GLN A 127 -14.36 -2.07 3.85
C GLN A 127 -14.72 -3.24 4.76
N ASN A 128 -15.84 -3.14 5.51
CA ASN A 128 -16.28 -4.18 6.44
C ASN A 128 -15.22 -4.57 7.49
N VAL A 129 -14.41 -3.61 7.92
CA VAL A 129 -13.36 -3.81 8.93
C VAL A 129 -13.61 -2.93 10.13
N GLU A 130 -13.23 -3.44 11.30
CA GLU A 130 -13.23 -2.76 12.59
C GLU A 130 -11.98 -1.89 12.77
N PHE A 131 -12.17 -0.68 13.32
CA PHE A 131 -11.11 0.23 13.71
C PHE A 131 -11.27 0.58 15.18
N THR A 132 -10.29 0.21 16.00
CA THR A 132 -10.30 0.42 17.45
C THR A 132 -9.64 1.75 17.81
N PHE A 133 -10.30 2.51 18.68
CA PHE A 133 -9.80 3.70 19.36
C PHE A 133 -9.81 3.40 20.85
N SER A 134 -8.64 3.35 21.48
CA SER A 134 -8.58 3.26 22.94
C SER A 134 -8.82 4.60 23.57
N VAL A 135 -9.45 4.56 24.74
CA VAL A 135 -9.71 5.73 25.57
C VAL A 135 -8.77 5.68 26.76
N PRO A 136 -7.87 6.66 26.92
CA PRO A 136 -7.02 6.76 28.09
C PRO A 136 -7.87 6.86 29.37
N SER A 137 -7.35 6.31 30.47
CA SER A 137 -8.08 6.21 31.74
C SER A 137 -8.56 7.57 32.28
N GLU A 138 -7.74 8.62 32.08
CA GLU A 138 -8.02 10.01 32.44
C GLU A 138 -9.16 10.64 31.62
N ASN A 139 -9.52 10.02 30.50
CA ASN A 139 -10.60 10.44 29.62
C ASN A 139 -11.80 9.49 29.64
N ALA A 140 -11.71 8.37 30.36
CA ALA A 140 -12.68 7.28 30.30
C ALA A 140 -14.03 7.61 30.94
N SER A 141 -14.12 8.59 31.85
CA SER A 141 -15.29 8.77 32.72
C SER A 141 -16.64 8.89 31.98
N ALA A 142 -17.69 8.36 32.61
CA ALA A 142 -19.07 8.54 32.18
C ALA A 142 -19.40 10.03 32.03
N GLY A 143 -20.13 10.38 30.98
CA GLY A 143 -20.45 11.76 30.65
C GLY A 143 -19.36 12.50 29.84
N THR A 144 -18.18 11.92 29.63
CA THR A 144 -17.21 12.47 28.66
C THR A 144 -17.84 12.56 27.27
N VAL A 145 -17.65 13.70 26.61
CA VAL A 145 -18.08 13.91 25.22
C VAL A 145 -16.96 13.46 24.30
N TYR A 146 -17.14 12.30 23.70
CA TYR A 146 -16.22 11.81 22.69
C TYR A 146 -16.64 12.31 21.31
N LYS A 147 -15.68 12.48 20.41
CA LYS A 147 -15.93 12.99 19.06
C LYS A 147 -15.11 12.25 18.02
N ILE A 148 -15.79 11.74 16.99
CA ILE A 148 -15.17 11.28 15.75
C ILE A 148 -15.41 12.36 14.70
N GLN A 149 -14.34 13.04 14.30
CA GLN A 149 -14.37 14.13 13.34
C GLN A 149 -13.64 13.72 12.08
N THR A 150 -14.11 14.17 10.91
CA THR A 150 -13.40 13.93 9.66
C THR A 150 -12.04 14.67 9.67
N ALA A 151 -10.96 13.98 9.32
CA ALA A 151 -9.61 14.56 9.24
C ALA A 151 -9.21 14.92 7.80
N THR A 152 -10.15 14.81 6.85
CA THR A 152 -9.89 14.94 5.42
C THR A 152 -10.99 15.75 4.73
N THR A 153 -10.63 16.48 3.68
CA THR A 153 -11.58 17.20 2.82
C THR A 153 -11.83 16.50 1.48
N GLN A 154 -11.32 15.28 1.32
CA GLN A 154 -11.35 14.55 0.04
C GLN A 154 -12.32 13.36 0.07
N TYR A 155 -12.54 12.78 1.24
CA TYR A 155 -13.31 11.55 1.41
C TYR A 155 -14.40 11.73 2.46
N ASN A 156 -15.47 10.94 2.31
CA ASN A 156 -16.52 10.83 3.32
C ASN A 156 -16.36 9.47 4.00
N GLN A 157 -16.68 9.41 5.29
CA GLN A 157 -16.63 8.17 6.05
C GLN A 157 -18.01 7.51 6.04
N GLN A 158 -18.04 6.20 5.82
CA GLN A 158 -19.26 5.38 5.88
C GLN A 158 -19.12 4.33 6.97
N ILE A 159 -19.83 4.52 8.07
CA ILE A 159 -19.72 3.72 9.28
C ILE A 159 -21.01 2.91 9.45
N ALA A 160 -20.91 1.58 9.47
CA ALA A 160 -22.01 0.66 9.67
C ALA A 160 -22.48 0.63 11.13
N SER A 161 -21.52 0.62 12.06
CA SER A 161 -21.81 0.62 13.48
C SER A 161 -20.69 1.23 14.32
N ILE A 162 -21.03 1.65 15.54
CA ILE A 162 -20.07 2.01 16.58
C ILE A 162 -20.35 1.18 17.81
N LYS A 163 -19.34 0.50 18.35
CA LYS A 163 -19.45 -0.25 19.60
C LYS A 163 -18.62 0.42 20.68
N PHE A 164 -19.27 0.68 21.81
CA PHE A 164 -18.71 1.33 22.99
C PHE A 164 -18.49 0.28 24.07
N TYR A 165 -17.25 0.15 24.53
CA TYR A 165 -16.89 -0.82 25.56
C TYR A 165 -16.71 -0.11 26.90
N PRO A 166 -17.34 -0.59 27.98
CA PRO A 166 -17.12 -0.05 29.29
C PRO A 166 -15.70 -0.33 29.77
N VAL A 167 -15.23 0.47 30.73
CA VAL A 167 -14.08 0.11 31.55
C VAL A 167 -14.45 -1.15 32.31
N THR A 168 -13.62 -2.17 32.13
CA THR A 168 -13.67 -3.40 32.90
C THR A 168 -12.48 -3.41 33.83
N ASN A 169 -12.53 -4.21 34.90
CA ASN A 169 -11.33 -4.60 35.63
C ASN A 169 -10.68 -5.83 34.99
N ASP A 170 -11.26 -6.34 33.90
CA ASP A 170 -10.73 -7.50 33.22
C ASP A 170 -9.42 -7.10 32.54
N PRO A 171 -8.37 -7.91 32.68
CA PRO A 171 -7.12 -7.68 32.00
C PRO A 171 -7.32 -7.79 30.48
N SER A 172 -6.69 -6.88 29.72
CA SER A 172 -6.75 -6.88 28.25
C SER A 172 -5.42 -6.48 27.63
N LEU A 173 -5.15 -7.03 26.45
CA LEU A 173 -3.95 -6.74 25.67
C LEU A 173 -4.29 -6.79 24.18
N GLU A 174 -4.07 -5.69 23.46
CA GLU A 174 -4.25 -5.60 22.01
C GLU A 174 -3.07 -4.86 21.38
N ALA A 175 -2.72 -5.18 20.12
CA ALA A 175 -1.78 -4.40 19.32
C ALA A 175 -2.54 -3.41 18.43
N ASP A 176 -1.95 -2.23 18.22
CA ASP A 176 -2.50 -1.14 17.39
C ASP A 176 -2.58 -1.50 15.90
N THR A 177 -1.76 -2.46 15.47
CA THR A 177 -1.84 -3.12 14.18
C THR A 177 -2.01 -4.63 14.34
N LYS A 178 -2.66 -5.26 13.35
CA LYS A 178 -2.76 -6.72 13.24
C LYS A 178 -1.78 -7.32 12.24
N GLU A 179 -1.19 -6.48 11.40
CA GLU A 179 -0.35 -6.91 10.28
C GLU A 179 0.88 -5.99 10.15
N LEU A 180 2.04 -6.59 9.88
CA LEU A 180 3.26 -5.90 9.49
C LEU A 180 3.81 -6.54 8.22
N ALA A 181 4.25 -5.69 7.29
CA ALA A 181 4.96 -6.13 6.08
C ALA A 181 6.41 -5.65 6.11
N PHE A 182 7.39 -6.50 5.82
CA PHE A 182 8.79 -6.09 5.70
C PHE A 182 9.37 -6.49 4.35
N ALA A 183 10.35 -5.73 3.87
CA ALA A 183 11.14 -6.10 2.70
C ALA A 183 12.57 -5.60 2.87
N VAL A 184 13.55 -6.48 2.73
CA VAL A 184 14.96 -6.14 2.92
C VAL A 184 15.83 -6.85 1.88
N GLY A 185 16.98 -6.25 1.61
CA GLY A 185 18.07 -6.98 0.97
C GLY A 185 18.69 -8.03 1.89
N MET A 186 19.51 -8.90 1.32
CA MET A 186 20.35 -9.82 2.07
C MET A 186 21.20 -9.08 3.12
N ASN A 187 21.16 -9.53 4.37
CA ASN A 187 21.72 -8.90 5.58
C ASN A 187 21.16 -7.51 5.94
N GLY A 188 20.24 -6.98 5.15
CA GLY A 188 19.57 -5.72 5.39
C GLY A 188 18.58 -5.81 6.56
N LYS A 189 18.26 -4.64 7.11
CA LYS A 189 17.34 -4.51 8.25
C LYS A 189 16.24 -3.50 7.95
N GLN A 190 15.05 -3.77 8.48
CA GLN A 190 13.95 -2.81 8.49
C GLN A 190 13.26 -2.85 9.84
N THR A 191 13.02 -1.68 10.42
CA THR A 191 12.37 -1.52 11.72
C THR A 191 11.02 -0.84 11.55
N LYS A 192 10.01 -1.34 12.26
CA LYS A 192 8.67 -0.76 12.37
C LYS A 192 8.21 -0.80 13.82
N THR A 193 7.44 0.20 14.24
CA THR A 193 6.96 0.32 15.61
C THR A 193 5.55 -0.25 15.74
N VAL A 194 5.29 -0.99 16.81
CA VAL A 194 3.96 -1.47 17.23
C VAL A 194 3.66 -0.91 18.61
N LYS A 195 2.45 -0.39 18.82
CA LYS A 195 2.00 0.04 20.15
C LYS A 195 1.01 -0.96 20.71
N LEU A 196 1.09 -1.21 22.02
CA LEU A 196 0.16 -2.08 22.72
C LEU A 196 -0.83 -1.27 23.54
N LEU A 197 -2.09 -1.67 23.43
CA LEU A 197 -3.21 -1.15 24.19
C LEU A 197 -3.51 -2.19 25.26
N ALA A 198 -2.94 -1.96 26.44
CA ALA A 198 -3.05 -2.84 27.59
C ALA A 198 -3.87 -2.17 28.70
N ALA A 199 -4.72 -2.95 29.37
CA ALA A 199 -5.50 -2.46 30.51
C ALA A 199 -5.51 -3.51 31.61
N ASN A 200 -5.47 -3.05 32.87
CA ASN A 200 -5.51 -3.88 34.08
C ASN A 200 -4.48 -5.02 34.10
N LEU A 201 -3.33 -4.83 33.44
CA LEU A 201 -2.21 -5.76 33.51
C LEU A 201 -1.30 -5.36 34.67
N THR A 202 -0.96 -6.33 35.52
CA THR A 202 -0.13 -6.12 36.72
C THR A 202 1.28 -6.68 36.59
N ASP A 203 1.61 -7.29 35.44
CA ASP A 203 2.90 -7.88 35.14
C ASP A 203 3.45 -7.32 33.83
N VAL A 204 4.70 -7.62 33.51
CA VAL A 204 5.35 -7.21 32.26
C VAL A 204 4.75 -7.97 31.07
N ILE A 205 4.80 -7.32 29.92
CA ILE A 205 4.42 -7.92 28.64
C ILE A 205 5.67 -8.55 28.04
N THR A 206 5.63 -9.86 27.80
CA THR A 206 6.69 -10.61 27.14
C THR A 206 6.47 -10.66 25.64
N VAL A 207 7.56 -10.64 24.87
CA VAL A 207 7.50 -10.73 23.41
C VAL A 207 8.12 -12.04 22.96
N SER A 208 7.40 -12.75 22.09
CA SER A 208 7.92 -13.93 21.40
C SER A 208 7.74 -13.80 19.89
N SER A 209 8.75 -14.22 19.13
CA SER A 209 8.75 -14.17 17.67
C SER A 209 9.73 -15.20 17.09
N THR A 210 9.76 -15.32 15.76
CA THR A 210 10.69 -16.19 15.01
C THR A 210 12.10 -15.59 14.89
N SER A 211 13.10 -16.39 14.54
CA SER A 211 14.55 -16.04 14.58
C SER A 211 14.99 -14.80 13.78
N ASN A 212 14.23 -14.35 12.78
CA ASN A 212 14.58 -13.19 11.95
C ASN A 212 13.92 -11.88 12.43
N ILE A 213 13.13 -11.94 13.50
CA ILE A 213 12.50 -10.80 14.13
C ILE A 213 13.14 -10.60 15.50
N THR A 214 13.49 -9.37 15.79
CA THR A 214 14.06 -8.98 17.08
C THR A 214 13.40 -7.71 17.59
N THR A 215 13.27 -7.62 18.91
CA THR A 215 12.91 -6.42 19.66
C THR A 215 14.10 -5.98 20.50
N GLU A 216 14.10 -4.73 20.96
CA GLU A 216 15.17 -4.22 21.83
C GLU A 216 15.26 -5.00 23.16
N LYS A 217 14.10 -5.37 23.72
CA LYS A 217 13.96 -6.08 24.99
C LYS A 217 13.06 -7.30 24.80
N ALA A 218 13.25 -8.32 25.63
CA ALA A 218 12.37 -9.49 25.66
C ALA A 218 11.04 -9.24 26.39
N SER A 219 10.98 -8.17 27.19
CA SER A 219 9.80 -7.78 27.95
C SER A 219 9.73 -6.27 28.15
N TYR A 220 8.50 -5.76 28.27
CA TYR A 220 8.19 -4.33 28.38
C TYR A 220 7.18 -4.10 29.50
N THR A 221 7.26 -2.97 30.19
CA THR A 221 6.15 -2.50 31.04
C THR A 221 4.97 -2.08 30.17
N VAL A 222 3.79 -1.94 30.78
CA VAL A 222 2.58 -1.44 30.09
C VAL A 222 2.82 -0.03 29.52
N GLU A 223 3.53 0.82 30.26
CA GLU A 223 3.85 2.18 29.84
C GLU A 223 4.77 2.18 28.61
N GLU A 224 5.89 1.45 28.66
CA GLU A 224 6.82 1.33 27.53
C GLU A 224 6.12 0.78 26.27
N ALA A 225 5.29 -0.25 26.45
CA ALA A 225 4.57 -0.86 25.33
C ALA A 225 3.54 0.08 24.70
N SER A 226 2.99 1.03 25.46
CA SER A 226 2.06 2.04 24.96
C SER A 226 2.76 3.15 24.17
N GLU A 227 4.02 3.46 24.49
CA GLU A 227 4.84 4.41 23.74
C GLU A 227 5.26 3.83 22.38
N GLY A 228 5.64 2.55 22.38
CA GLY A 228 5.90 1.78 21.17
C GLY A 228 7.05 0.79 21.33
N ILE A 229 6.93 -0.34 20.66
CA ILE A 229 7.92 -1.41 20.60
C ILE A 229 8.46 -1.48 19.16
N ASP A 230 9.76 -1.27 19.01
CA ASP A 230 10.43 -1.41 17.73
C ASP A 230 10.66 -2.88 17.38
N ILE A 231 10.04 -3.28 16.27
CA ILE A 231 10.14 -4.60 15.66
C ILE A 231 11.11 -4.50 14.48
N THR A 232 12.24 -5.20 14.57
CA THR A 232 13.24 -5.24 13.50
C THR A 232 13.23 -6.59 12.80
N PHE A 233 13.03 -6.58 11.49
CA PHE A 233 13.26 -7.74 10.62
C PHE A 233 14.66 -7.67 10.01
N THR A 234 15.39 -8.79 10.04
CA THR A 234 16.71 -8.93 9.42
C THR A 234 16.68 -10.02 8.35
N GLY A 235 17.08 -9.69 7.12
CA GLY A 235 17.16 -10.63 6.01
C GLY A 235 18.39 -11.52 6.15
N ASN A 236 18.23 -12.75 6.62
CA ASN A 236 19.36 -13.66 6.85
C ASN A 236 19.59 -14.58 5.65
N LYS A 237 20.84 -15.02 5.47
CA LYS A 237 21.17 -16.07 4.49
C LYS A 237 20.35 -17.35 4.77
N GLY A 238 19.78 -17.93 3.72
CA GLY A 238 18.87 -19.08 3.83
C GLY A 238 17.42 -18.72 4.15
N SER A 239 17.08 -17.42 4.21
CA SER A 239 15.70 -16.92 4.33
C SER A 239 15.28 -16.08 3.12
N GLU A 240 15.92 -16.30 1.97
CA GLU A 240 15.58 -15.67 0.70
C GLU A 240 14.13 -15.99 0.30
N GLY A 241 13.45 -15.00 -0.27
CA GLY A 241 12.05 -15.11 -0.66
C GLY A 241 11.08 -14.65 0.41
N GLU A 242 9.82 -15.02 0.23
CA GLU A 242 8.73 -14.67 1.14
C GLU A 242 8.75 -15.57 2.39
N SER A 243 8.51 -14.96 3.55
CA SER A 243 8.35 -15.62 4.83
C SER A 243 7.15 -15.04 5.57
N ASN A 244 6.42 -15.90 6.28
CA ASN A 244 5.29 -15.51 7.10
C ASN A 244 5.54 -15.95 8.55
N SER A 245 5.26 -15.08 9.51
CA SER A 245 5.45 -15.35 10.94
C SER A 245 4.45 -14.57 11.80
N THR A 246 4.48 -14.82 13.10
CA THR A 246 3.64 -14.13 14.08
C THR A 246 4.51 -13.60 15.21
N ILE A 247 4.24 -12.37 15.64
CA ILE A 247 4.75 -11.81 16.88
C ILE A 247 3.63 -11.95 17.91
N THR A 248 3.95 -12.56 19.04
CA THR A 248 3.00 -12.75 20.14
C THR A 248 3.49 -11.99 21.35
N PHE A 249 2.69 -11.00 21.76
CA PHE A 249 2.82 -10.28 23.02
C PHE A 249 1.98 -11.00 24.07
N SER A 250 2.54 -11.31 25.22
CA SER A 250 1.86 -12.11 26.26
C SER A 250 2.04 -11.52 27.65
N CYS A 251 0.96 -11.48 28.43
CA CYS A 251 0.99 -11.15 29.85
C CYS A 251 -0.05 -12.00 30.58
N ASN A 252 0.37 -12.79 31.58
CA ASN A 252 -0.52 -13.62 32.41
C ASN A 252 -1.54 -14.48 31.64
N GLY A 253 -1.13 -15.03 30.48
CA GLY A 253 -1.98 -15.89 29.64
C GLY A 253 -2.87 -15.16 28.64
N ILE A 254 -2.86 -13.82 28.62
CA ILE A 254 -3.54 -13.00 27.63
C ILE A 254 -2.55 -12.64 26.53
N THR A 255 -2.98 -12.75 25.28
CA THR A 255 -2.12 -12.53 24.13
C THR A 255 -2.67 -11.47 23.18
N ALA A 256 -1.75 -10.72 22.56
CA ALA A 256 -2.00 -9.98 21.35
C ALA A 256 -1.04 -10.48 20.26
N GLU A 257 -1.59 -10.77 19.08
CA GLU A 257 -0.85 -11.30 17.96
C GLU A 257 -0.82 -10.32 16.79
N VAL A 258 0.34 -10.23 16.15
CA VAL A 258 0.59 -9.46 14.93
C VAL A 258 1.15 -10.40 13.88
N SER A 259 0.43 -10.53 12.76
CA SER A 259 0.89 -11.28 11.60
C SER A 259 1.98 -10.52 10.87
N VAL A 260 3.03 -11.21 10.44
CA VAL A 260 4.16 -10.62 9.73
C VAL A 260 4.34 -11.33 8.40
N THR A 261 4.34 -10.56 7.32
CA THR A 261 4.78 -11.00 5.99
C THR A 261 6.07 -10.28 5.65
N ALA A 262 7.11 -11.02 5.28
CA ALA A 262 8.40 -10.43 5.00
C ALA A 262 9.03 -11.03 3.74
N TYR A 263 9.77 -10.21 2.99
CA TYR A 263 10.57 -10.66 1.85
C TYR A 263 12.04 -10.34 2.06
N THR A 264 12.91 -11.33 1.84
CA THR A 264 14.37 -11.15 1.78
C THR A 264 14.84 -11.34 0.35
N ALA A 265 15.42 -10.30 -0.25
CA ALA A 265 16.03 -10.42 -1.57
C ALA A 265 17.31 -11.28 -1.51
N SER A 266 17.63 -11.94 -2.62
CA SER A 266 18.86 -12.75 -2.70
C SER A 266 20.13 -11.89 -2.70
N ALA A 267 20.03 -10.63 -3.14
CA ALA A 267 21.10 -9.64 -3.10
C ALA A 267 20.88 -8.65 -1.96
N SER A 268 21.96 -8.06 -1.46
CA SER A 268 21.90 -6.99 -0.45
C SER A 268 21.27 -5.71 -1.01
N GLY A 269 21.60 -5.35 -2.26
CA GLY A 269 21.18 -4.08 -2.84
C GLY A 269 21.82 -2.85 -2.22
N GLU A 270 22.65 -3.00 -1.17
CA GLU A 270 23.29 -1.89 -0.48
C GLU A 270 24.61 -1.46 -1.12
N THR A 271 25.12 -2.27 -2.07
CA THR A 271 26.38 -2.02 -2.77
C THR A 271 26.23 -2.22 -4.27
N GLU A 272 27.05 -1.52 -5.06
CA GLU A 272 27.07 -1.69 -6.51
C GLU A 272 27.61 -3.05 -7.00
N THR A 273 28.29 -3.80 -6.13
CA THR A 273 28.79 -5.15 -6.42
C THR A 273 27.75 -6.23 -6.21
N ASP A 274 26.68 -5.91 -5.50
CA ASP A 274 25.59 -6.83 -5.16
C ASP A 274 24.21 -6.12 -5.28
N PRO A 275 23.86 -5.63 -6.50
CA PRO A 275 22.63 -4.89 -6.73
C PRO A 275 21.40 -5.81 -6.73
N LEU A 276 20.24 -5.25 -6.37
CA LEU A 276 18.95 -5.89 -6.54
C LEU A 276 18.64 -6.12 -8.02
N THR A 277 17.95 -7.21 -8.32
CA THR A 277 17.38 -7.48 -9.65
C THR A 277 16.02 -6.82 -9.84
N VAL A 278 15.52 -6.81 -11.08
CA VAL A 278 14.14 -6.43 -11.38
C VAL A 278 13.14 -7.31 -10.61
N SER A 279 13.42 -8.61 -10.52
CA SER A 279 12.63 -9.57 -9.72
C SER A 279 12.58 -9.18 -8.25
N ASP A 280 13.72 -8.82 -7.65
CA ASP A 280 13.79 -8.41 -6.25
C ASP A 280 12.95 -7.14 -6.02
N VAL A 281 13.05 -6.13 -6.88
CA VAL A 281 12.28 -4.88 -6.76
C VAL A 281 10.78 -5.13 -6.82
N LEU A 282 10.33 -6.00 -7.74
CA LEU A 282 8.92 -6.37 -7.83
C LEU A 282 8.44 -7.10 -6.57
N ALA A 283 9.23 -8.04 -6.04
CA ALA A 283 8.87 -8.82 -4.86
C ALA A 283 8.91 -7.98 -3.57
N MET A 284 9.86 -7.05 -3.46
CA MET A 284 9.91 -6.08 -2.36
C MET A 284 8.75 -5.09 -2.39
N ASN A 285 8.09 -4.93 -3.55
CA ASN A 285 6.82 -4.20 -3.72
C ASN A 285 6.80 -2.80 -3.10
N SER A 286 7.95 -2.10 -3.14
CA SER A 286 8.15 -0.78 -2.52
C SER A 286 7.76 -0.71 -1.02
N ILE A 287 7.76 -1.85 -0.31
CA ILE A 287 7.51 -1.93 1.14
C ILE A 287 8.63 -1.25 1.93
N ASN A 288 9.83 -1.23 1.36
CA ASN A 288 11.00 -0.55 1.89
C ASN A 288 11.46 0.53 0.91
N GLY A 289 11.19 1.79 1.26
CA GLY A 289 11.49 2.96 0.43
C GLY A 289 12.93 3.47 0.54
N ASN A 290 13.84 2.69 1.11
CA ASN A 290 15.26 3.04 1.18
C ASN A 290 15.90 3.10 -0.21
N VAL A 291 17.13 3.62 -0.23
CA VAL A 291 17.96 3.71 -1.43
C VAL A 291 18.67 2.38 -1.66
N PHE A 292 18.52 1.81 -2.85
CA PHE A 292 19.19 0.57 -3.26
C PHE A 292 19.89 0.73 -4.61
N TYR A 293 20.92 -0.07 -4.82
CA TYR A 293 21.49 -0.35 -6.13
C TYR A 293 20.62 -1.39 -6.82
N VAL A 294 20.19 -1.10 -8.04
CA VAL A 294 19.32 -1.95 -8.84
C VAL A 294 19.95 -2.13 -10.22
N LYS A 295 19.99 -3.37 -10.70
CA LYS A 295 20.41 -3.69 -12.06
C LYS A 295 19.22 -4.12 -12.91
N GLY A 296 19.33 -3.85 -14.21
CA GLY A 296 18.36 -4.33 -15.19
C GLY A 296 18.76 -3.96 -16.61
N VAL A 297 18.08 -4.59 -17.58
CA VAL A 297 18.27 -4.35 -19.00
C VAL A 297 17.36 -3.21 -19.46
N ILE A 298 17.91 -2.19 -20.12
CA ILE A 298 17.13 -1.03 -20.60
C ILE A 298 16.19 -1.46 -21.73
N GLY A 299 14.89 -1.20 -21.57
CA GLY A 299 13.87 -1.38 -22.60
C GLY A 299 13.92 -0.31 -23.70
N ASP A 300 13.21 -0.56 -24.80
CA ASP A 300 13.11 0.30 -25.98
C ASP A 300 11.96 1.32 -25.92
N LYS A 301 11.13 1.25 -24.86
CA LYS A 301 9.94 2.08 -24.65
C LYS A 301 9.98 2.80 -23.31
N GLY A 302 9.21 3.87 -23.21
CA GLY A 302 8.90 4.51 -21.93
C GLY A 302 7.88 3.71 -21.11
N CYS A 303 7.68 4.12 -19.87
CA CYS A 303 6.74 3.52 -18.94
C CYS A 303 5.28 3.88 -19.26
N LYS A 304 4.38 2.91 -19.06
CA LYS A 304 2.93 3.06 -19.02
C LYS A 304 2.39 2.45 -17.72
N ASN A 305 1.15 2.79 -17.37
CA ASN A 305 0.50 2.32 -16.16
C ASN A 305 0.63 0.81 -15.97
N ALA A 306 0.85 0.42 -14.72
CA ALA A 306 1.06 -0.96 -14.36
C ALA A 306 -0.19 -1.81 -14.58
N LEU A 307 0.05 -3.07 -14.93
CA LEU A 307 -0.93 -4.13 -15.02
C LEU A 307 -0.37 -5.33 -14.26
N ASN A 308 -1.17 -5.95 -13.39
CA ASN A 308 -0.77 -7.10 -12.58
C ASN A 308 0.50 -6.86 -11.74
N GLY A 309 0.61 -5.67 -11.14
CA GLY A 309 1.72 -5.32 -10.24
C GLY A 309 3.04 -4.96 -10.96
N MET A 310 3.03 -4.82 -12.28
CA MET A 310 4.21 -4.58 -13.10
C MET A 310 3.98 -3.45 -14.09
N VAL A 311 4.97 -2.60 -14.33
CA VAL A 311 4.88 -1.53 -15.34
C VAL A 311 4.68 -2.12 -16.73
N THR A 312 3.93 -1.43 -17.59
CA THR A 312 3.76 -1.80 -18.99
C THR A 312 4.48 -0.84 -19.92
N GLU A 313 4.58 -1.18 -21.19
CA GLU A 313 5.25 -0.35 -22.19
C GLU A 313 4.32 0.71 -22.77
N ALA A 314 4.86 1.91 -22.95
CA ALA A 314 4.23 2.97 -23.73
C ALA A 314 4.43 2.73 -25.25
N ASP A 315 3.74 3.50 -26.08
CA ASP A 315 3.84 3.37 -27.54
C ASP A 315 5.19 3.88 -28.09
N ALA A 316 5.87 4.76 -27.34
CA ALA A 316 7.09 5.46 -27.74
C ALA A 316 8.14 5.51 -26.61
N PRO A 317 9.43 5.72 -26.94
CA PRO A 317 10.48 6.01 -25.95
C PRO A 317 10.19 7.32 -25.20
N SER A 318 10.79 7.48 -24.01
CA SER A 318 10.66 8.66 -23.16
C SER A 318 12.01 9.19 -22.72
N ALA A 319 12.14 10.52 -22.63
CA ALA A 319 13.34 11.15 -22.10
C ALA A 319 13.32 11.21 -20.55
N SER A 320 12.16 11.13 -19.90
CA SER A 320 12.03 11.30 -18.44
C SER A 320 11.95 9.99 -17.66
N ASN A 321 11.89 8.85 -18.36
CA ASN A 321 11.77 7.54 -17.76
C ASN A 321 12.20 6.45 -18.76
N LEU A 322 12.56 5.29 -18.22
CA LEU A 322 12.83 4.08 -18.97
C LEU A 322 12.32 2.86 -18.21
N ILE A 323 12.28 1.71 -18.88
CA ILE A 323 11.93 0.42 -18.27
C ILE A 323 13.21 -0.39 -18.06
N PHE A 324 13.35 -1.01 -16.89
CA PHE A 324 14.28 -2.11 -16.70
C PHE A 324 13.56 -3.44 -16.86
N LYS A 325 14.17 -4.34 -17.64
CA LYS A 325 13.66 -5.67 -17.97
C LYS A 325 14.51 -6.78 -17.35
N GLU A 326 13.84 -7.87 -16.99
CA GLU A 326 14.43 -9.18 -16.66
C GLU A 326 13.47 -10.27 -17.17
N GLY A 327 13.76 -10.82 -18.35
CA GLY A 327 12.78 -11.65 -19.07
C GLY A 327 11.51 -10.85 -19.36
N GLU A 328 10.35 -11.36 -18.92
CA GLU A 328 9.06 -10.68 -19.04
C GLU A 328 8.80 -9.65 -17.93
N LYS A 329 9.65 -9.60 -16.89
CA LYS A 329 9.47 -8.71 -15.75
C LYS A 329 9.94 -7.30 -16.08
N MET A 330 9.18 -6.30 -15.64
CA MET A 330 9.40 -4.89 -15.97
C MET A 330 9.18 -3.97 -14.77
N ILE A 331 10.17 -3.15 -14.46
CA ILE A 331 10.02 -2.05 -13.48
C ILE A 331 10.25 -0.72 -14.17
N GLY A 332 9.55 0.31 -13.70
CA GLY A 332 9.77 1.67 -14.17
C GLY A 332 10.94 2.33 -13.45
N VAL A 333 11.75 3.08 -14.19
CA VAL A 333 12.87 3.87 -13.65
C VAL A 333 12.67 5.33 -14.01
N GLY A 334 12.61 6.20 -13.00
CA GLY A 334 12.41 7.64 -13.16
C GLY A 334 13.72 8.39 -13.35
N LEU A 335 13.90 9.04 -14.50
CA LEU A 335 15.10 9.83 -14.82
C LEU A 335 14.93 11.29 -14.38
N SER A 336 14.71 11.48 -13.07
CA SER A 336 14.48 12.81 -12.49
C SER A 336 15.75 13.63 -12.29
N ILE A 337 16.91 12.97 -12.23
CA ILE A 337 18.23 13.61 -12.06
C ILE A 337 18.79 13.94 -13.44
N ALA A 338 19.26 15.19 -13.61
CA ALA A 338 19.63 15.73 -14.92
C ALA A 338 20.79 14.97 -15.59
N GLU A 339 21.81 14.62 -14.81
CA GLU A 339 22.99 13.88 -15.26
C GLU A 339 22.62 12.46 -15.68
N THR A 340 21.86 11.75 -14.84
CA THR A 340 21.34 10.42 -15.14
C THR A 340 20.46 10.42 -16.37
N LYS A 341 19.62 11.46 -16.53
CA LYS A 341 18.79 11.63 -17.71
C LYS A 341 19.63 11.84 -18.97
N ALA A 342 20.62 12.73 -18.91
CA ALA A 342 21.52 12.97 -20.04
C ALA A 342 22.25 11.68 -20.49
N GLU A 343 22.64 10.84 -19.53
CA GLU A 343 23.37 9.60 -19.80
C GLU A 343 22.48 8.45 -20.30
N LEU A 344 21.33 8.20 -19.65
CA LEU A 344 20.57 6.97 -19.87
C LEU A 344 19.37 7.09 -20.79
N ASN A 345 18.83 8.29 -21.01
CA ASN A 345 17.55 8.38 -21.70
C ASN A 345 17.62 7.85 -23.14
N ILE A 346 16.64 7.05 -23.53
CA ILE A 346 16.64 6.31 -24.80
C ILE A 346 16.15 7.13 -26.01
N VAL A 347 15.68 8.36 -25.79
CA VAL A 347 15.33 9.28 -26.88
C VAL A 347 16.61 9.87 -27.48
N ASP A 348 17.51 10.36 -26.62
CA ASP A 348 18.78 10.95 -27.03
C ASP A 348 19.88 9.89 -27.17
N ASN A 349 19.78 8.77 -26.43
CA ASN A 349 20.77 7.69 -26.40
C ASN A 349 20.16 6.32 -26.80
N PRO A 350 19.68 6.15 -28.04
CA PRO A 350 19.05 4.90 -28.48
C PRO A 350 19.99 3.67 -28.40
N GLN A 351 21.31 3.87 -28.41
CA GLN A 351 22.32 2.82 -28.21
C GLN A 351 22.26 2.16 -26.83
N ASN A 352 21.56 2.76 -25.87
CA ASN A 352 21.41 2.19 -24.52
C ASN A 352 20.34 1.11 -24.44
N ILE A 353 19.47 0.99 -25.44
CA ILE A 353 18.46 -0.07 -25.51
C ILE A 353 19.16 -1.43 -25.48
N GLY A 354 18.68 -2.33 -24.63
CA GLY A 354 19.23 -3.67 -24.45
C GLY A 354 20.50 -3.73 -23.61
N ARG A 355 21.05 -2.60 -23.15
CA ARG A 355 22.20 -2.60 -22.23
C ARG A 355 21.76 -2.92 -20.81
N GLU A 356 22.55 -3.73 -20.12
CA GLU A 356 22.40 -3.91 -18.68
C GLU A 356 23.18 -2.82 -17.95
N VAL A 357 22.55 -2.19 -16.97
CA VAL A 357 23.14 -1.09 -16.18
C VAL A 357 22.84 -1.26 -14.69
N ILE A 358 23.60 -0.54 -13.86
CA ILE A 358 23.27 -0.31 -12.45
C ILE A 358 22.86 1.13 -12.27
N VAL A 359 21.78 1.32 -11.53
CA VAL A 359 21.38 2.61 -10.98
C VAL A 359 21.23 2.51 -9.47
N LYS A 360 21.27 3.65 -8.80
CA LYS A 360 20.99 3.78 -7.37
C LYS A 360 19.78 4.70 -7.20
N GLY A 361 18.82 4.33 -6.34
CA GLY A 361 17.65 5.17 -6.10
C GLY A 361 16.68 4.59 -5.09
N ASN A 362 15.62 5.35 -4.81
CA ASN A 362 14.56 4.94 -3.89
C ASN A 362 13.66 3.90 -4.55
N LEU A 363 13.32 2.83 -3.84
CA LEU A 363 12.26 1.93 -4.28
C LEU A 363 10.90 2.55 -3.97
N GLU A 364 10.17 2.94 -5.03
CA GLU A 364 8.90 3.63 -4.93
C GLU A 364 7.96 3.16 -6.04
N ASN A 365 6.66 3.22 -5.78
CA ASN A 365 5.69 2.98 -6.84
C ASN A 365 5.81 4.03 -7.93
N TYR A 366 5.98 3.58 -9.17
CA TYR A 366 6.07 4.41 -10.36
C TYR A 366 5.18 3.84 -11.46
N PHE A 367 4.37 4.71 -12.08
CA PHE A 367 3.29 4.29 -12.99
C PHE A 367 2.34 3.24 -12.39
N GLY A 368 2.19 3.20 -11.06
CA GLY A 368 1.27 2.29 -10.38
C GLY A 368 1.81 0.89 -10.07
N GLY A 369 3.09 0.61 -10.35
CA GLY A 369 3.78 -0.62 -9.93
C GLY A 369 5.12 -0.31 -9.26
N PRO A 370 5.81 -1.29 -8.65
CA PRO A 370 7.11 -1.10 -8.03
C PRO A 370 8.15 -0.61 -9.05
N GLY A 371 8.99 0.34 -8.63
CA GLY A 371 10.00 0.94 -9.49
C GLY A 371 11.10 1.65 -8.71
N VAL A 372 11.95 2.36 -9.45
CA VAL A 372 13.07 3.13 -8.89
C VAL A 372 12.91 4.59 -9.26
N LYS A 373 13.03 5.48 -8.27
CA LYS A 373 12.97 6.94 -8.46
C LYS A 373 14.17 7.62 -7.79
N GLN A 374 14.34 8.92 -8.08
CA GLN A 374 15.54 9.68 -7.67
C GLN A 374 16.82 8.96 -8.10
N THR A 375 16.84 8.58 -9.37
CA THR A 375 17.79 7.61 -9.90
C THR A 375 19.11 8.26 -10.27
N GLU A 376 20.20 7.76 -9.70
CA GLU A 376 21.58 8.05 -10.03
C GLU A 376 22.13 6.92 -10.91
N PHE A 377 22.67 7.25 -12.09
CA PHE A 377 23.42 6.28 -12.89
C PHE A 377 24.73 5.90 -12.18
N VAL A 378 25.05 4.60 -12.16
CA VAL A 378 26.27 4.08 -11.52
C VAL A 378 27.26 3.58 -12.57
N LYS A 379 26.88 2.56 -13.34
CA LYS A 379 27.74 2.00 -14.40
C LYS A 379 26.98 1.15 -15.41
N TYR A 380 27.59 0.97 -16.57
CA TYR A 380 27.21 -0.04 -17.54
C TYR A 380 27.78 -1.40 -17.13
N LEU A 381 26.97 -2.45 -17.28
CA LEU A 381 27.38 -3.85 -17.10
C LEU A 381 27.56 -4.59 -18.42
N SER A 382 27.01 -4.06 -19.51
CA SER A 382 27.22 -4.57 -20.86
C SER A 382 27.62 -3.47 -21.85
N GLU A 383 28.35 -3.89 -22.88
CA GLU A 383 28.64 -3.05 -24.05
C GLU A 383 27.34 -2.70 -24.79
N PRO A 384 27.32 -1.57 -25.54
CA PRO A 384 26.19 -1.26 -26.41
C PRO A 384 26.00 -2.37 -27.43
N VAL A 385 24.76 -2.84 -27.58
CA VAL A 385 24.39 -3.70 -28.71
C VAL A 385 24.46 -2.83 -29.96
N SER A 386 25.55 -2.95 -30.73
CA SER A 386 25.62 -2.37 -32.06
C SER A 386 24.44 -2.91 -32.85
N GLY A 387 23.66 -2.00 -33.45
CA GLY A 387 22.40 -2.31 -34.11
C GLY A 387 22.51 -3.50 -35.04
N ILE A 388 21.39 -4.23 -35.20
CA ILE A 388 21.23 -5.30 -36.19
C ILE A 388 21.92 -4.87 -37.47
N GLU A 389 23.12 -5.43 -37.72
CA GLU A 389 23.70 -5.37 -39.04
C GLU A 389 22.70 -6.11 -39.93
N GLU A 390 22.13 -5.35 -40.85
CA GLU A 390 21.44 -5.73 -42.07
C GLU A 390 21.31 -7.26 -42.27
N VAL A 391 20.08 -7.77 -42.39
CA VAL A 391 19.79 -9.18 -42.67
C VAL A 391 20.35 -9.55 -44.05
N GLY A 392 21.64 -9.89 -44.10
CA GLY A 392 22.36 -10.40 -45.28
C GLY A 392 22.03 -11.86 -45.58
N ALA A 393 20.79 -12.29 -45.38
CA ALA A 393 20.37 -13.66 -45.69
C ALA A 393 20.24 -13.89 -47.21
N ASP A 394 20.17 -12.82 -48.01
CA ASP A 394 19.79 -12.90 -49.41
C ASP A 394 20.99 -13.07 -50.38
N GLU A 395 22.21 -12.74 -49.92
CA GLU A 395 23.43 -12.90 -50.75
C GLU A 395 23.91 -14.35 -50.87
N ASN A 396 23.40 -15.27 -50.04
CA ASN A 396 23.74 -16.70 -50.06
C ASN A 396 22.61 -17.61 -50.57
N ALA A 397 21.52 -17.05 -51.10
CA ALA A 397 20.47 -17.85 -51.73
C ALA A 397 21.01 -18.63 -52.95
N PRO A 398 20.45 -19.80 -53.29
CA PRO A 398 20.83 -20.55 -54.48
C PRO A 398 20.66 -19.70 -55.74
N VAL A 399 21.68 -19.70 -56.60
CA VAL A 399 21.64 -18.98 -57.87
C VAL A 399 20.72 -19.71 -58.85
N GLU A 400 19.80 -18.98 -59.45
CA GLU A 400 18.89 -19.48 -60.47
C GLU A 400 19.05 -18.71 -61.77
N TYR A 401 18.98 -19.39 -62.92
CA TYR A 401 19.05 -18.77 -64.24
C TYR A 401 17.72 -18.88 -64.98
N PHE A 402 17.36 -17.84 -65.70
CA PHE A 402 16.18 -17.78 -66.56
C PHE A 402 16.56 -17.29 -67.96
N ASN A 403 15.91 -17.82 -68.99
CA ASN A 403 16.03 -17.27 -70.35
C ASN A 403 15.29 -15.92 -70.44
N LEU A 404 15.44 -15.20 -71.56
CA LEU A 404 14.80 -13.88 -71.76
C LEU A 404 13.26 -13.93 -71.83
N GLN A 405 12.67 -15.12 -71.89
CA GLN A 405 11.22 -15.33 -71.84
C GLN A 405 10.74 -15.68 -70.42
N GLY A 406 11.63 -15.68 -69.42
CA GLY A 406 11.30 -15.98 -68.01
C GLY A 406 11.23 -17.47 -67.67
N VAL A 407 11.70 -18.36 -68.54
CA VAL A 407 11.74 -19.81 -68.27
C VAL A 407 13.03 -20.18 -67.55
N ARG A 408 12.93 -20.93 -66.44
CA ARG A 408 14.08 -21.39 -65.64
C ARG A 408 14.97 -22.36 -66.42
N VAL A 409 16.28 -22.19 -66.33
CA VAL A 409 17.32 -22.99 -67.00
C VAL A 409 18.24 -23.60 -65.95
N ALA A 410 18.25 -24.93 -65.83
CA ALA A 410 19.01 -25.64 -64.80
C ALA A 410 20.53 -25.70 -65.10
N ASN A 411 20.91 -25.82 -66.37
CA ASN A 411 22.30 -25.91 -66.82
C ASN A 411 22.51 -24.95 -68.00
N PRO A 412 22.77 -23.66 -67.77
CA PRO A 412 22.91 -22.69 -68.84
C PRO A 412 24.17 -22.98 -69.68
N SER A 413 24.01 -23.08 -71.00
CA SER A 413 25.13 -23.05 -71.97
C SER A 413 25.54 -21.60 -72.27
N ALA A 414 26.62 -21.39 -73.02
CA ALA A 414 27.06 -20.05 -73.43
C ALA A 414 25.90 -19.21 -74.02
N GLY A 415 25.65 -18.02 -73.48
CA GLY A 415 24.49 -17.19 -73.83
C GLY A 415 24.11 -16.15 -72.78
N ILE A 416 23.05 -15.37 -73.08
CA ILE A 416 22.52 -14.32 -72.20
C ILE A 416 21.38 -14.88 -71.35
N TYR A 417 21.45 -14.65 -70.03
CA TYR A 417 20.46 -15.10 -69.05
C TYR A 417 20.12 -14.00 -68.04
N VAL A 418 19.00 -14.19 -67.34
CA VAL A 418 18.68 -13.46 -66.12
C VAL A 418 19.10 -14.35 -64.94
N ARG A 419 20.08 -13.89 -64.16
CA ARG A 419 20.55 -14.54 -62.93
C ARG A 419 19.79 -13.94 -61.75
N ARG A 420 19.13 -14.79 -60.97
CA ARG A 420 18.50 -14.42 -59.69
C ARG A 420 19.28 -15.05 -58.55
N GLN A 421 19.60 -14.25 -57.55
CA GLN A 421 20.13 -14.72 -56.27
C GLN A 421 19.39 -13.95 -55.18
N GLY A 422 18.50 -14.62 -54.47
CA GLY A 422 17.62 -13.93 -53.52
C GLY A 422 16.67 -12.95 -54.23
N SER A 423 16.58 -11.74 -53.71
CA SER A 423 15.87 -10.59 -54.32
C SER A 423 16.66 -9.90 -55.44
N LYS A 424 17.94 -10.21 -55.63
CA LYS A 424 18.78 -9.60 -56.68
C LYS A 424 18.59 -10.29 -58.03
N VAL A 425 18.32 -9.50 -59.07
CA VAL A 425 18.10 -9.97 -60.44
C VAL A 425 18.97 -9.16 -61.40
N GLU A 426 19.79 -9.84 -62.20
CA GLU A 426 20.72 -9.21 -63.15
C GLU A 426 20.82 -9.97 -64.47
N LYS A 427 21.06 -9.25 -65.57
CA LYS A 427 21.28 -9.85 -66.90
C LYS A 427 22.77 -10.19 -67.03
N VAL A 428 23.08 -11.47 -67.21
CA VAL A 428 24.46 -11.97 -67.30
C VAL A 428 24.71 -12.67 -68.62
N TYR A 429 25.97 -12.65 -69.08
CA TYR A 429 26.44 -13.45 -70.19
C TYR A 429 27.31 -14.58 -69.65
N ILE A 430 26.90 -15.83 -69.91
CA ILE A 430 27.66 -17.03 -69.57
C ILE A 430 28.51 -17.37 -70.80
N LYS A 431 29.81 -17.55 -70.59
CA LYS A 431 30.81 -17.81 -71.64
C LYS A 431 30.89 -19.28 -72.01
#